data_AF-A0A2J0PZW3-F1
#
_entry.id   AF-A0A2J0PZW3-F1
#
_cell.length_a   1.000
_cell.length_b   1.000
_cell.length_c   1.000
_cell.angle_alpha   90.00
_cell.angle_beta   90.00
_cell.angle_gamma   90.00
#
_symmetry.space_group_name_H-M   'P 1'
#
loop_
_entity.id
_entity.type
_entity.pdbx_description
1 polymer ?
#
loop_
_entity_poly.entity_id
_entity_poly.type
_entity_poly.pdbx_seq_one_letter_code
_entity_poly.pdbx_strand_id
1 'polypeptide(L)'
;MEKYISAFNEIDLLMEGLFERLNIGIGEINAYPSEDMFRIIVNKTEVESLKSINEMFAKNYFSEAHRLMSQNVYIFVNWWCDNLDFMSVDIPSLIASKEKELIISNAGKLRSGNFDKKRL
;
A
#
# COMPACT_ATOMS: atom_id res chain seq x y z
N MET A 1 -15.01 10.99 2.12
CA MET A 1 -14.76 10.55 0.73
C MET A 1 -13.36 10.87 0.22
N GLU A 2 -12.94 12.13 0.11
CA GLU A 2 -11.60 12.50 -0.44
C GLU A 2 -10.40 11.88 0.30
N LYS A 3 -10.59 11.52 1.58
CA LYS A 3 -9.51 10.99 2.44
C LYS A 3 -8.83 9.72 1.90
N TYR A 4 -9.47 8.97 1.01
CA TYR A 4 -8.89 7.75 0.42
C TYR A 4 -8.28 7.96 -0.97
N ILE A 5 -8.52 9.11 -1.60
CA ILE A 5 -8.13 9.34 -3.00
C ILE A 5 -6.62 9.21 -3.17
N SER A 6 -5.84 9.75 -2.24
CA SER A 6 -4.37 9.63 -2.28
C SER A 6 -3.92 8.16 -2.25
N ALA A 7 -4.50 7.36 -1.36
CA ALA A 7 -4.17 5.94 -1.24
C ALA A 7 -4.61 5.16 -2.48
N PHE A 8 -5.77 5.48 -3.04
CA PHE A 8 -6.28 4.84 -4.26
C PHE A 8 -5.41 5.16 -5.47
N ASN A 9 -5.02 6.42 -5.67
CA ASN A 9 -4.13 6.79 -6.77
C ASN A 9 -2.78 6.07 -6.68
N GLU A 10 -2.22 5.95 -5.47
CA GLU A 10 -0.97 5.22 -5.28
C GLU A 10 -1.12 3.73 -5.62
N ILE A 11 -2.18 3.08 -5.11
CA ILE A 11 -2.46 1.68 -5.38
C ILE A 11 -2.68 1.45 -6.88
N ASP A 12 -3.41 2.34 -7.54
CA ASP A 12 -3.68 2.29 -8.98
C ASP A 12 -2.37 2.28 -9.78
N LEU A 13 -1.47 3.23 -9.51
CA LEU A 13 -0.16 3.32 -10.15
C LEU A 13 0.73 2.10 -9.86
N LEU A 14 0.68 1.57 -8.63
CA LEU A 14 1.44 0.37 -8.26
C LEU A 14 0.93 -0.88 -9.00
N MET A 15 -0.38 -1.00 -9.15
CA MET A 15 -1.04 -2.08 -9.87
C MET A 15 -0.75 -2.00 -11.37
N GLU A 16 -0.89 -0.83 -11.98
CA GLU A 16 -0.51 -0.59 -13.37
C GLU A 16 0.94 -0.99 -13.62
N GLY A 17 1.87 -0.47 -12.79
CA GLY A 17 3.28 -0.80 -12.92
C GLY A 17 3.64 -2.26 -12.62
N LEU A 18 2.78 -3.02 -11.93
CA LEU A 18 2.93 -4.46 -11.77
C LEU A 18 2.47 -5.20 -13.03
N PHE A 19 1.28 -4.85 -13.54
CA PHE A 19 0.70 -5.47 -14.73
C PHE A 19 1.55 -5.22 -15.99
N GLU A 20 2.05 -4.00 -16.17
CA GLU A 20 2.99 -3.68 -17.25
C GLU A 20 4.26 -4.54 -17.17
N ARG A 21 4.84 -4.69 -15.98
CA ARG A 21 6.07 -5.49 -15.78
C ARG A 21 5.87 -6.97 -16.07
N LEU A 22 4.69 -7.49 -15.78
CA LEU A 22 4.35 -8.88 -16.03
C LEU A 22 3.74 -9.10 -17.42
N ASN A 23 3.48 -8.01 -18.17
CA ASN A 23 2.77 -8.03 -19.45
C ASN A 23 1.42 -8.75 -19.37
N ILE A 24 0.63 -8.39 -18.36
CA ILE A 24 -0.67 -9.01 -18.04
C ILE A 24 -1.79 -8.01 -18.32
N GLY A 25 -2.82 -8.45 -19.05
CA GLY A 25 -4.10 -7.72 -19.13
C GLY A 25 -5.03 -8.05 -17.96
N ILE A 26 -5.98 -7.18 -17.65
CA ILE A 26 -6.90 -7.37 -16.52
C ILE A 26 -7.66 -8.72 -16.58
N GLY A 27 -8.00 -9.20 -17.78
CA GLY A 27 -8.68 -10.49 -17.98
C GLY A 27 -7.83 -11.72 -17.65
N GLU A 28 -6.52 -11.55 -17.49
CA GLU A 28 -5.55 -12.62 -17.27
C GLU A 28 -5.06 -12.67 -15.82
N ILE A 29 -5.48 -11.73 -14.98
CA ILE A 29 -5.04 -11.61 -13.58
C ILE A 29 -5.27 -12.90 -12.78
N ASN A 30 -6.40 -13.58 -13.03
CA ASN A 30 -6.76 -14.81 -12.32
C ASN A 30 -5.85 -16.01 -12.68
N ALA A 31 -4.97 -15.88 -13.68
CA ALA A 31 -3.96 -16.88 -14.00
C ALA A 31 -2.73 -16.81 -13.08
N TYR A 32 -2.63 -15.80 -12.22
CA TYR A 32 -1.48 -15.56 -11.36
C TYR A 32 -1.83 -15.70 -9.88
N PRO A 33 -0.84 -16.03 -9.01
CA PRO A 33 -1.08 -16.13 -7.57
C PRO A 33 -1.43 -14.75 -6.98
N SER A 34 -2.71 -14.55 -6.66
CA SER A 34 -3.22 -13.28 -6.11
C SER A 34 -2.54 -12.91 -4.79
N GLU A 35 -2.20 -13.90 -3.96
CA GLU A 35 -1.47 -13.68 -2.70
C GLU A 35 -0.09 -13.05 -2.93
N ASP A 36 0.67 -13.55 -3.90
CA ASP A 36 2.00 -13.03 -4.18
C ASP A 36 1.92 -11.62 -4.79
N MET A 37 0.96 -11.39 -5.69
CA MET A 37 0.69 -10.06 -6.24
C MET A 37 0.29 -9.08 -5.13
N PHE A 38 -0.62 -9.47 -4.25
CA PHE A 38 -1.03 -8.67 -3.11
C PHE A 38 0.16 -8.32 -2.21
N ARG A 39 0.99 -9.32 -1.87
CA ARG A 39 2.21 -9.14 -1.07
C ARG A 39 3.17 -8.15 -1.73
N ILE A 40 3.33 -8.19 -3.05
CA ILE A 40 4.17 -7.22 -3.78
C ILE A 40 3.62 -5.80 -3.64
N ILE A 41 2.31 -5.61 -3.83
CA ILE A 41 1.69 -4.29 -3.78
C ILE A 41 1.77 -3.71 -2.37
N VAL A 42 1.30 -4.43 -1.33
CA VAL A 42 1.30 -3.90 0.05
C VAL A 42 2.72 -3.58 0.57
N ASN A 43 3.73 -4.33 0.14
CA ASN A 43 5.12 -4.04 0.48
C ASN A 43 5.64 -2.76 -0.19
N LYS A 44 5.14 -2.41 -1.37
CA LYS A 44 5.50 -1.17 -2.06
C LYS A 44 4.68 0.04 -1.62
N THR A 45 3.47 -0.19 -1.13
CA THR A 45 2.57 0.88 -0.68
C THR A 45 3.18 1.65 0.51
N GLU A 46 3.01 2.97 0.50
CA GLU A 46 3.38 3.87 1.57
C GLU A 46 2.57 3.59 2.83
N VAL A 47 3.18 3.85 3.98
CA VAL A 47 2.59 3.49 5.27
C VAL A 47 1.28 4.21 5.55
N GLU A 48 1.15 5.47 5.13
CA GLU A 48 -0.06 6.26 5.35
C GLU A 48 -1.22 5.80 4.46
N SER A 49 -0.92 5.35 3.24
CA SER A 49 -1.91 4.71 2.38
C SER A 49 -2.36 3.36 2.94
N LEU A 50 -1.43 2.51 3.43
CA LEU A 50 -1.79 1.27 4.11
C LEU A 50 -2.69 1.50 5.33
N LYS A 51 -2.37 2.50 6.16
CA LYS A 51 -3.20 2.89 7.31
C LYS A 51 -4.59 3.36 6.88
N SER A 52 -4.66 4.15 5.80
CA SER A 52 -5.94 4.63 5.26
C SER A 52 -6.83 3.49 4.75
N ILE A 53 -6.26 2.53 4.03
CA ILE A 53 -6.99 1.33 3.58
C ILE A 53 -7.41 0.47 4.77
N ASN A 54 -6.50 0.23 5.72
CA ASN A 54 -6.82 -0.54 6.92
C ASN A 54 -7.96 0.11 7.73
N GLU A 55 -7.95 1.43 7.88
CA GLU A 55 -9.04 2.17 8.52
C GLU A 55 -10.37 2.03 7.76
N MET A 56 -10.34 2.05 6.43
CA MET A 56 -11.53 1.89 5.58
C MET A 56 -12.26 0.58 5.91
N PHE A 57 -11.51 -0.52 6.03
CA PHE A 57 -12.06 -1.82 6.41
C PHE A 57 -12.49 -1.87 7.87
N ALA A 58 -11.64 -1.39 8.80
CA ALA A 58 -11.94 -1.40 10.22
C ALA A 58 -13.21 -0.62 10.59
N LYS A 59 -13.52 0.45 9.85
CA LYS A 59 -14.71 1.30 10.07
C LYS A 59 -15.87 0.97 9.12
N ASN A 60 -15.78 -0.11 8.35
CA ASN A 60 -16.80 -0.54 7.39
C ASN A 60 -17.22 0.56 6.38
N TYR A 61 -16.27 1.39 5.95
CA TYR A 61 -16.51 2.47 4.99
C TYR A 61 -16.36 2.04 3.52
N PHE A 62 -16.27 0.73 3.28
CA PHE A 62 -16.08 0.17 1.95
C PHE A 62 -17.17 0.62 0.97
N SER A 63 -18.44 0.54 1.35
CA SER A 63 -19.55 0.91 0.45
C SER A 63 -19.51 2.38 0.00
N GLU A 64 -19.03 3.29 0.87
CA GLU A 64 -18.87 4.70 0.52
C GLU A 64 -17.66 4.90 -0.41
N ALA A 65 -16.56 4.22 -0.09
CA ALA A 65 -15.31 4.33 -0.81
C ALA A 65 -15.34 3.67 -2.20
N HIS A 66 -16.14 2.62 -2.38
CA HIS A 66 -16.26 1.84 -3.62
C HIS A 66 -16.57 2.72 -4.85
N ARG A 67 -17.34 3.80 -4.67
CA ARG A 67 -17.71 4.72 -5.75
C ARG A 67 -16.53 5.50 -6.34
N LEU A 68 -15.39 5.52 -5.64
CA LEU A 68 -14.19 6.25 -6.03
C LEU A 68 -13.07 5.32 -6.51
N MET A 69 -13.28 4.00 -6.50
CA MET A 69 -12.25 3.04 -6.84
C MET A 69 -12.12 2.91 -8.36
N SER A 70 -10.88 2.93 -8.86
CA SER A 70 -10.58 2.40 -10.19
C SER A 70 -10.78 0.88 -10.20
N GLN A 71 -10.74 0.29 -11.39
CA GLN A 71 -10.78 -1.17 -11.53
C GLN A 71 -9.59 -1.84 -10.81
N ASN A 72 -8.39 -1.27 -10.88
CA ASN A 72 -7.22 -1.84 -10.22
C ASN A 72 -7.34 -1.76 -8.70
N VAL A 73 -7.82 -0.64 -8.17
CA VAL A 73 -8.07 -0.46 -6.74
C VAL A 73 -9.13 -1.47 -6.26
N TYR A 74 -10.17 -1.70 -7.05
CA TYR A 74 -11.18 -2.70 -6.73
C TYR A 74 -10.60 -4.12 -6.67
N ILE A 75 -9.74 -4.50 -7.62
CA ILE A 75 -9.03 -5.79 -7.61
C ILE A 75 -8.15 -5.92 -6.36
N PHE A 76 -7.37 -4.90 -6.05
CA PHE A 76 -6.52 -4.87 -4.87
C PHE A 76 -7.33 -5.01 -3.57
N VAL A 77 -8.47 -4.33 -3.47
CA VAL A 77 -9.36 -4.44 -2.31
C VAL A 77 -9.95 -5.84 -2.18
N ASN A 78 -10.29 -6.52 -3.27
CA ASN A 78 -10.73 -7.91 -3.20
C ASN A 78 -9.61 -8.81 -2.64
N TRP A 79 -8.37 -8.63 -3.08
CA TRP A 79 -7.23 -9.34 -2.49
C TRP A 79 -7.00 -8.99 -1.02
N TRP A 80 -7.30 -7.76 -0.62
CA TRP A 80 -7.29 -7.37 0.79
C TRP A 80 -8.36 -8.13 1.59
N CYS A 81 -9.57 -8.27 1.06
CA CYS A 81 -10.61 -9.10 1.68
C CYS A 81 -10.15 -10.55 1.83
N ASP A 82 -9.58 -11.14 0.77
CA ASP A 82 -9.02 -12.49 0.82
C ASP A 82 -7.94 -12.59 1.92
N ASN A 83 -7.08 -11.57 2.05
CA ASN A 83 -6.08 -11.52 3.11
C ASN A 83 -6.69 -11.44 4.52
N LEU A 84 -7.86 -10.81 4.71
CA LEU A 84 -8.54 -10.81 6.01
C LEU A 84 -9.02 -12.22 6.40
N ASP A 85 -9.43 -13.03 5.41
CA ASP A 85 -9.90 -14.40 5.63
C ASP A 85 -8.75 -15.40 5.80
N PHE A 86 -7.68 -15.25 5.01
CA PHE A 86 -6.56 -16.21 4.95
C PHE A 86 -5.31 -15.78 5.72
N MET A 87 -5.24 -14.53 6.19
CA MET A 87 -4.11 -13.95 6.94
C MET A 87 -2.75 -14.18 6.25
N SER A 88 -2.69 -14.01 4.93
CA SER A 88 -1.47 -14.25 4.15
C SER A 88 -0.37 -13.18 4.36
N VAL A 89 -0.76 -12.01 4.83
CA VAL A 89 0.08 -10.89 5.25
C VAL A 89 -0.46 -10.29 6.54
N ASP A 90 0.40 -10.22 7.56
CA ASP A 90 0.14 -9.48 8.79
C ASP A 90 0.28 -7.96 8.53
N ILE A 91 -0.85 -7.34 8.15
CA ILE A 91 -0.92 -5.91 7.83
C ILE A 91 -0.54 -5.03 9.04
N PRO A 92 -1.05 -5.25 10.27
CA PRO A 92 -0.59 -4.50 11.44
C PRO A 92 0.93 -4.53 11.64
N SER A 93 1.55 -5.71 11.55
CA SER A 93 3.00 -5.84 11.69
C SER A 93 3.76 -5.15 10.54
N LEU A 94 3.25 -5.24 9.32
CA LEU A 94 3.82 -4.55 8.15
C LEU A 94 3.81 -3.03 8.33
N ILE A 95 2.68 -2.47 8.77
CA ILE A 95 2.55 -1.02 9.06
C ILE A 95 3.57 -0.62 10.13
N ALA A 96 3.63 -1.34 11.26
CA ALA A 96 4.56 -1.04 12.34
C ALA A 96 6.03 -1.09 11.88
N SER A 97 6.39 -2.05 11.03
CA SER A 97 7.74 -2.14 10.44
C SER A 97 8.07 -0.91 9.59
N LYS A 98 7.17 -0.52 8.70
CA LYS A 98 7.34 0.66 7.84
C LYS A 98 7.42 1.96 8.64
N GLU A 99 6.60 2.13 9.68
CA GLU A 99 6.70 3.28 10.58
C GLU A 99 8.07 3.35 11.27
N LYS A 100 8.57 2.21 11.75
CA LYS A 100 9.90 2.11 12.37
C LYS A 100 11.02 2.50 11.39
N GLU A 101 10.95 2.05 10.14
CA GLU A 101 11.92 2.39 9.10
C GLU A 101 11.93 3.90 8.79
N LEU A 102 10.75 4.54 8.74
CA LEU A 102 10.64 5.99 8.58
C LEU A 102 11.26 6.76 9.74
N ILE A 103 11.05 6.32 10.97
CA ILE A 103 11.68 6.92 12.16
C ILE A 103 13.21 6.82 12.08
N ILE A 104 13.74 5.63 11.75
CA ILE A 104 15.18 5.39 11.65
C ILE A 104 15.80 6.25 10.53
N SER A 105 15.16 6.30 9.36
CA SER A 105 15.67 7.08 8.22
C SER A 105 15.68 8.58 8.52
N ASN A 106 14.66 9.11 9.18
CA ASN A 106 14.58 10.50 9.58
C ASN A 106 15.59 10.86 10.69
N ALA A 107 15.78 9.96 11.66
CA ALA A 107 16.82 10.13 12.68
C ALA A 107 18.23 10.12 12.09
N GLY A 108 18.47 9.29 11.07
CA GLY A 108 19.72 9.26 10.30
C GLY A 108 20.00 10.58 9.58
N LYS A 109 18.99 11.15 8.90
CA LYS A 109 19.09 12.45 8.21
C LYS A 109 19.37 13.61 9.17
N LEU A 110 18.77 13.60 10.36
CA LEU A 110 19.05 14.61 11.40
C LEU A 110 20.48 14.54 11.91
N ARG A 111 21.07 13.34 11.99
CA ARG A 111 22.48 13.16 12.40
C ARG A 111 23.47 13.60 11.31
N SER A 112 23.17 13.37 10.04
CA SER A 112 24.04 13.80 8.94
C SER A 112 24.01 15.31 8.70
N GLY A 113 22.87 15.98 8.90
CA GLY A 113 22.73 17.43 8.68
C GLY A 113 23.45 18.33 9.71
N ASN A 114 23.95 17.77 10.81
CA ASN A 114 24.61 18.53 11.88
C ASN A 114 26.15 18.58 11.79
N PHE A 115 26.78 17.83 10.87
CA PHE A 115 28.25 17.83 10.74
C PHE A 115 28.81 18.88 9.77
N ASP A 116 27.98 19.51 8.94
CA ASP A 116 28.44 20.49 7.93
C ASP A 116 28.48 21.95 8.41
N LYS A 117 28.11 22.25 9.67
CA LYS A 117 28.03 23.63 10.18
C LYS A 117 29.12 24.09 11.16
N LYS A 118 30.20 23.33 11.34
CA LYS A 118 31.34 23.80 12.17
C LYS A 118 32.70 23.40 11.59
N ARG A 119 33.13 24.12 10.54
CA ARG A 119 34.55 24.35 10.25
C ARG A 119 34.70 25.81 9.83
N LEU A 120 34.85 26.67 10.83
CA LEU A 120 35.51 27.98 10.73
C LEU A 120 36.83 27.86 11.49
#